data_AF-G8BT40-F1
#
_entry.id   AF-G8BT40-F1
#
_cell.length_a   1.000
_cell.length_b   1.000
_cell.length_c   1.000
_cell.angle_alpha   90.00
_cell.angle_beta   90.00
_cell.angle_gamma   90.00
#
_symmetry.space_group_name_H-M   'P 1'
#
loop_
_entity.id
_entity.type
_entity.pdbx_description
1 polymer ?
#
loop_
_entity_poly.entity_id
_entity_poly.type
_entity_poly.pdbx_seq_one_letter_code
_entity_poly.pdbx_strand_id
1 'polypeptide(L)'
;MFSVNSRAFLGIARVHAVRAYQIPATKRTIIPIYPAVEKLKNKNSVIYDISKTDIEKSLDPEGWRRRLLNKGPKDVTKGQKSADRTTYIETGDIVRITYDKSKCDDETFLGYVLGVYRKNLVQDSSLLLRNQVGKTFVEVRVPIFSPLIQSIDILKKCEIGEKRRKRSKHYYIRGTKLDVGELELMLRKKR
;
A
#
# COMPACT_ATOMS: atom_id res chain seq x y z
N MET A 1 118.75 -26.10 -7.19
CA MET A 1 118.25 -25.64 -5.88
C MET A 1 116.83 -26.17 -5.75
N PHE A 2 116.60 -27.04 -4.75
CA PHE A 2 115.41 -27.86 -4.55
C PHE A 2 114.18 -27.03 -4.13
N SER A 3 112.97 -27.43 -4.56
CA SER A 3 111.77 -27.27 -3.71
C SER A 3 110.63 -28.24 -4.11
N VAL A 4 110.70 -29.39 -3.45
CA VAL A 4 109.66 -30.27 -2.88
C VAL A 4 108.20 -30.19 -3.38
N ASN A 5 107.76 -31.34 -3.91
CA ASN A 5 106.39 -31.80 -4.08
C ASN A 5 105.50 -31.61 -2.83
N SER A 6 104.40 -30.88 -2.96
CA SER A 6 103.28 -30.91 -2.01
C SER A 6 102.29 -31.99 -2.43
N ARG A 7 102.21 -33.07 -1.65
CA ARG A 7 101.23 -34.16 -1.82
C ARG A 7 99.86 -33.68 -1.35
N ALA A 8 98.88 -33.70 -2.26
CA ALA A 8 97.48 -33.49 -1.93
C ALA A 8 96.95 -34.67 -1.09
N PHE A 9 96.65 -34.41 0.19
CA PHE A 9 95.84 -35.31 1.01
C PHE A 9 94.36 -34.93 0.84
N LEU A 10 93.66 -35.65 -0.04
CA LEU A 10 92.19 -35.64 -0.09
C LEU A 10 91.68 -36.48 1.08
N GLY A 11 91.47 -35.82 2.23
CA GLY A 11 90.73 -36.40 3.34
C GLY A 11 89.26 -36.58 2.95
N ILE A 12 88.84 -37.81 2.75
CA ILE A 12 87.43 -38.16 2.52
C ILE A 12 86.69 -37.97 3.85
N ALA A 13 86.05 -36.82 4.03
CA ALA A 13 85.08 -36.65 5.11
C ALA A 13 83.90 -37.60 4.84
N ARG A 14 83.74 -38.62 5.69
CA ARG A 14 82.54 -39.47 5.68
C ARG A 14 81.35 -38.61 6.09
N VAL A 15 80.65 -38.05 5.12
CA VAL A 15 79.34 -37.42 5.34
C VAL A 15 78.36 -38.55 5.64
N HIS A 16 78.00 -38.74 6.91
CA HIS A 16 76.88 -39.61 7.26
C HIS A 16 75.60 -38.97 6.75
N ALA A 17 74.94 -39.61 5.79
CA ALA A 17 73.65 -39.19 5.29
C ALA A 17 72.59 -39.40 6.39
N VAL A 18 72.24 -38.33 7.11
CA VAL A 18 71.11 -38.35 8.05
C VAL A 18 69.82 -38.26 7.23
N ARG A 19 68.92 -39.24 7.38
CA ARG A 19 67.61 -39.21 6.71
C ARG A 19 66.75 -38.10 7.32
N ALA A 20 66.50 -37.04 6.56
CA ALA A 20 65.55 -36.00 6.93
C ALA A 20 64.14 -36.38 6.45
N TYR A 21 63.27 -36.78 7.37
CA TYR A 21 61.85 -37.01 7.06
C TYR A 21 61.10 -35.68 7.12
N GLN A 22 60.55 -35.21 6.00
CA GLN A 22 59.68 -34.05 5.96
C GLN A 22 58.24 -34.46 6.25
N ILE A 23 57.64 -33.91 7.31
CA ILE A 23 56.22 -34.06 7.59
C ILE A 23 55.47 -33.10 6.66
N PRO A 24 54.51 -33.56 5.83
CA PRO A 24 53.79 -32.69 4.92
C PRO A 24 52.94 -31.70 5.73
N ALA A 25 53.28 -30.42 5.64
CA ALA A 25 52.49 -29.37 6.26
C ALA A 25 51.19 -29.17 5.46
N THR A 26 50.04 -29.44 6.09
CA THR A 26 48.73 -29.21 5.49
C THR A 26 48.49 -27.71 5.31
N LYS A 27 48.26 -27.27 4.07
CA LYS A 27 47.85 -25.91 3.74
C LYS A 27 46.33 -25.87 3.55
N ARG A 28 45.67 -24.89 4.16
CA ARG A 28 44.25 -24.61 3.92
C ARG A 28 44.12 -23.69 2.71
N THR A 29 43.36 -24.11 1.71
CA THR A 29 43.06 -23.28 0.53
C THR A 29 41.93 -22.32 0.84
N ILE A 30 42.03 -21.10 0.29
CA ILE A 30 40.97 -20.10 0.38
C ILE A 30 39.96 -20.41 -0.73
N ILE A 31 38.72 -20.73 -0.33
CA ILE A 31 37.64 -21.01 -1.27
C ILE A 31 37.08 -19.67 -1.79
N PRO A 32 37.04 -19.43 -3.11
CA PRO A 32 36.45 -18.22 -3.65
C PRO A 32 34.92 -18.25 -3.47
N ILE A 33 34.35 -17.17 -2.93
CA ILE A 33 32.91 -17.01 -2.75
C ILE A 33 32.40 -16.06 -3.83
N TYR A 34 31.54 -16.56 -4.71
CA TYR A 34 30.95 -15.75 -5.78
C TYR A 34 29.80 -14.89 -5.25
N PRO A 35 29.59 -13.68 -5.81
CA PRO A 35 28.49 -12.82 -5.41
C PRO A 35 27.15 -13.35 -5.93
N ALA A 36 26.07 -12.92 -5.29
CA ALA A 36 24.71 -13.18 -5.77
C ALA A 36 24.47 -12.54 -7.14
N VAL A 37 23.81 -13.27 -8.04
CA VAL A 37 23.47 -12.81 -9.40
C VAL A 37 22.53 -11.61 -9.35
N GLU A 38 21.50 -11.69 -8.50
CA GLU A 38 20.50 -10.64 -8.36
C GLU A 38 20.66 -9.86 -7.05
N LYS A 39 20.66 -8.53 -7.17
CA LYS A 39 20.63 -7.63 -6.03
C LYS A 39 19.18 -7.24 -5.75
N LEU A 40 18.55 -7.93 -4.81
CA LEU A 40 17.22 -7.55 -4.33
C LEU A 40 17.28 -6.13 -3.76
N LYS A 41 16.44 -5.21 -4.29
CA LYS A 41 16.18 -3.93 -3.61
C LYS A 41 15.61 -4.21 -2.22
N ASN A 42 15.78 -3.26 -1.29
CA ASN A 42 15.38 -3.37 0.12
C ASN A 42 14.09 -4.18 0.30
N LYS A 43 14.20 -5.36 0.94
CA LYS A 43 13.10 -6.35 1.07
C LYS A 43 11.82 -5.77 1.68
N ASN A 44 11.94 -4.67 2.45
CA ASN A 44 10.85 -4.04 3.16
C ASN A 44 9.88 -3.21 2.26
N SER A 45 10.20 -2.97 0.98
CA SER A 45 9.36 -2.14 0.09
C SER A 45 8.53 -2.90 -0.95
N VAL A 46 8.82 -4.19 -1.19
CA VAL A 46 8.27 -4.95 -2.34
C VAL A 46 6.74 -5.00 -2.34
N ILE A 47 6.11 -5.13 -1.16
CA ILE A 47 4.64 -5.16 -1.04
C ILE A 47 4.01 -3.85 -1.52
N TYR A 48 4.63 -2.71 -1.19
CA TYR A 48 4.15 -1.40 -1.63
C TYR A 48 4.36 -1.21 -3.13
N ASP A 49 5.46 -1.71 -3.67
CA ASP A 49 5.73 -1.68 -5.11
C ASP A 49 4.69 -2.50 -5.88
N ILE A 50 4.38 -3.72 -5.42
CA ILE A 50 3.33 -4.57 -6.00
C ILE A 50 1.97 -3.88 -5.93
N SER A 51 1.59 -3.38 -4.76
CA SER A 51 0.33 -2.64 -4.56
C SER A 51 0.22 -1.42 -5.47
N LYS A 52 1.31 -0.65 -5.61
CA LYS A 52 1.36 0.49 -6.52
C LYS A 52 1.16 0.06 -7.98
N THR A 53 1.85 -1.01 -8.41
CA THR A 53 1.70 -1.53 -9.77
C THR A 53 0.29 -2.04 -10.06
N ASP A 54 -0.35 -2.69 -9.08
CA ASP A 54 -1.72 -3.20 -9.22
C ASP A 54 -2.73 -2.05 -9.37
N ILE A 55 -2.61 -1.02 -8.53
CA ILE A 55 -3.47 0.17 -8.61
C ILE A 55 -3.29 0.91 -9.94
N GLU A 56 -2.06 1.18 -10.34
CA GLU A 56 -1.76 2.02 -11.52
C GLU A 56 -2.06 1.30 -12.83
N LYS A 57 -1.87 -0.02 -12.90
CA LYS A 57 -2.08 -0.78 -14.13
C LYS A 57 -3.48 -1.35 -14.27
N SER A 58 -4.07 -1.84 -13.18
CA SER A 58 -5.30 -2.64 -13.22
C SER A 58 -6.51 -1.90 -12.64
N LEU A 59 -6.42 -1.42 -11.39
CA LEU A 59 -7.60 -0.99 -10.64
C LEU A 59 -8.05 0.47 -10.90
N ASP A 60 -7.12 1.42 -10.99
CA ASP A 60 -7.43 2.86 -11.16
C ASP A 60 -6.32 3.60 -11.95
N PRO A 61 -6.22 3.36 -13.28
CA PRO A 61 -5.23 4.03 -14.13
C PRO A 61 -5.38 5.55 -14.14
N GLU A 62 -6.62 6.05 -14.18
CA GLU A 62 -6.92 7.49 -14.19
C GLU A 62 -6.72 8.17 -12.83
N GLY A 63 -6.66 7.39 -11.75
CA GLY A 63 -6.47 7.89 -10.39
C GLY A 63 -7.69 8.58 -9.79
N TRP A 64 -8.89 8.46 -10.38
CA TRP A 64 -10.08 9.17 -9.89
C TRP A 64 -10.56 8.60 -8.55
N ARG A 65 -10.48 7.29 -8.35
CA ARG A 65 -10.84 6.63 -7.08
C ARG A 65 -9.90 7.07 -5.96
N ARG A 66 -8.60 7.20 -6.26
CA ARG A 66 -7.62 7.76 -5.33
C ARG A 66 -7.92 9.21 -4.97
N ARG A 67 -8.29 10.05 -5.94
CA ARG A 67 -8.68 11.45 -5.67
C ARG A 67 -9.84 11.55 -4.69
N LEU A 68 -10.84 10.68 -4.82
CA LEU A 68 -11.98 10.62 -3.89
C LEU A 68 -11.56 10.27 -2.45
N LEU A 69 -10.50 9.48 -2.28
CA LEU A 69 -10.00 9.05 -0.98
C LEU A 69 -9.07 10.04 -0.31
N ASN A 70 -8.48 10.98 -1.05
CA ASN A 70 -7.56 11.95 -0.48
C ASN A 70 -8.24 12.76 0.64
N LYS A 71 -7.47 13.18 1.64
CA LYS A 71 -7.97 14.14 2.63
C LYS A 71 -7.80 15.52 2.01
N GLY A 72 -8.90 16.23 1.79
CA GLY A 72 -8.83 17.63 1.36
C GLY A 72 -8.23 18.54 2.43
N PRO A 73 -8.05 19.83 2.10
CA PRO A 73 -7.48 20.81 3.02
C PRO A 73 -8.32 20.89 4.30
N LYS A 74 -7.64 20.83 5.46
CA LYS A 74 -8.28 20.86 6.79
C LYS A 74 -8.80 22.26 7.15
N ASP A 75 -8.20 23.29 6.56
CA ASP A 75 -8.47 24.69 6.86
C ASP A 75 -9.53 25.26 5.92
N VAL A 76 -10.77 24.80 6.08
CA VAL A 76 -11.92 25.44 5.43
C VAL A 76 -12.35 26.61 6.32
N THR A 77 -11.60 27.72 6.26
CA THR A 77 -12.11 29.01 6.71
C THR A 77 -13.40 29.29 5.94
N LYS A 78 -14.45 29.80 6.61
CA LYS A 78 -15.87 29.94 6.17
C LYS A 78 -16.12 30.53 4.74
N GLY A 79 -15.10 30.93 3.97
CA GLY A 79 -15.21 31.57 2.66
C GLY A 79 -14.51 30.89 1.46
N GLN A 80 -13.80 29.76 1.59
CA GLN A 80 -13.18 29.12 0.42
C GLN A 80 -14.20 28.35 -0.44
N LYS A 81 -14.23 28.67 -1.74
CA LYS A 81 -15.23 28.26 -2.75
C LYS A 81 -15.39 26.74 -2.85
N SER A 82 -16.60 26.32 -3.22
CA SER A 82 -17.12 24.94 -3.27
C SER A 82 -16.42 23.97 -4.24
N ALA A 83 -15.57 24.46 -5.14
CA ALA A 83 -14.97 23.67 -6.23
C ALA A 83 -13.94 22.63 -5.73
N ASP A 84 -13.09 22.97 -4.76
CA ASP A 84 -12.06 22.03 -4.26
C ASP A 84 -12.64 20.91 -3.38
N ARG A 85 -13.85 21.10 -2.84
CA ARG A 85 -14.50 20.17 -1.90
C ARG A 85 -15.30 19.08 -2.58
N THR A 86 -15.65 19.25 -3.85
CA THR A 86 -16.36 18.23 -4.64
C THR A 86 -15.45 17.05 -5.00
N THR A 87 -14.14 17.18 -4.79
CA THR A 87 -13.12 16.23 -5.26
C THR A 87 -12.94 15.01 -4.36
N TYR A 88 -13.23 15.08 -3.06
CA TYR A 88 -12.95 14.00 -2.09
C TYR A 88 -14.14 13.67 -1.20
N ILE A 89 -14.28 12.43 -0.75
CA ILE A 89 -15.42 11.96 0.05
C ILE A 89 -15.16 12.18 1.53
N GLU A 90 -16.13 12.78 2.21
CA GLU A 90 -16.15 12.93 3.65
C GLU A 90 -17.31 12.16 4.29
N THR A 91 -17.16 11.90 5.58
CA THR A 91 -18.24 11.35 6.39
C THR A 91 -19.38 12.36 6.47
N GLY A 92 -20.58 11.90 6.14
CA GLY A 92 -21.78 12.73 6.07
C GLY A 92 -22.16 13.23 4.70
N ASP A 93 -21.37 12.90 3.67
CA ASP A 93 -21.77 13.04 2.29
C ASP A 93 -22.85 12.01 1.93
N ILE A 94 -23.72 12.36 0.99
CA ILE A 94 -24.64 11.45 0.32
C ILE A 94 -24.03 11.12 -1.03
N VAL A 95 -23.82 9.83 -1.27
CA VAL A 95 -23.11 9.30 -2.41
C VAL A 95 -23.98 8.28 -3.12
N ARG A 96 -23.97 8.31 -4.45
CA ARG A 96 -24.54 7.28 -5.31
C ARG A 96 -23.41 6.41 -5.85
N ILE A 97 -23.53 5.11 -5.65
CA ILE A 97 -22.64 4.12 -6.22
C ILE A 97 -23.34 3.53 -7.44
N THR A 98 -22.68 3.64 -8.58
CA THR A 98 -23.15 3.06 -9.83
C THR A 98 -22.29 1.85 -10.14
N TYR A 99 -22.92 0.69 -10.25
CA TYR A 99 -22.26 -0.55 -10.64
C TYR A 99 -22.18 -0.65 -12.17
N ASP A 100 -21.14 -1.33 -12.64
CA ASP A 100 -20.92 -1.61 -14.05
C ASP A 100 -21.83 -2.76 -14.50
N LYS A 101 -22.85 -2.42 -15.28
CA LYS A 101 -23.86 -3.37 -15.80
C LYS A 101 -23.27 -4.52 -16.63
N SER A 102 -22.05 -4.36 -17.16
CA SER A 102 -21.38 -5.43 -17.89
C SER A 102 -20.82 -6.52 -16.98
N LYS A 103 -20.57 -6.22 -15.70
CA LYS A 103 -19.96 -7.13 -14.73
C LYS A 103 -20.94 -7.66 -13.70
N CYS A 104 -21.90 -6.85 -13.25
CA CYS A 104 -22.98 -7.27 -12.36
C CYS A 104 -24.29 -6.54 -12.67
N ASP A 105 -25.41 -7.19 -12.34
CA ASP A 105 -26.77 -6.64 -12.50
C ASP A 105 -27.28 -6.00 -11.20
N ASP A 106 -26.35 -5.45 -10.41
CA ASP A 106 -26.69 -4.79 -9.14
C ASP A 106 -27.28 -3.40 -9.40
N GLU A 107 -28.35 -3.06 -8.67
CA GLU A 107 -28.93 -1.72 -8.76
C GLU A 107 -28.02 -0.66 -8.13
N THR A 108 -28.11 0.57 -8.63
CA THR A 108 -27.36 1.69 -8.06
C THR A 108 -27.74 1.92 -6.61
N PHE A 109 -26.74 2.09 -5.74
CA PHE A 109 -26.99 2.26 -4.32
C PHE A 109 -26.77 3.71 -3.89
N LEU A 110 -27.81 4.35 -3.36
CA LEU A 110 -27.72 5.65 -2.71
C LEU A 110 -27.51 5.47 -1.21
N GLY A 111 -26.50 6.15 -0.66
CA GLY A 111 -26.22 6.04 0.76
C GLY A 111 -25.52 7.24 1.37
N TYR A 112 -25.82 7.45 2.64
CA TYR A 112 -25.11 8.38 3.50
C TYR A 112 -23.81 7.73 4.00
N VAL A 113 -22.69 8.42 3.86
CA VAL A 113 -21.38 7.93 4.28
C VAL A 113 -21.26 8.00 5.80
N LEU A 114 -21.30 6.85 6.48
CA LEU A 114 -21.03 6.72 7.92
C LEU A 114 -19.54 6.77 8.23
N GLY A 115 -18.70 6.36 7.28
CA GLY A 115 -17.26 6.44 7.45
C GLY A 115 -16.48 5.99 6.22
N VAL A 116 -15.35 6.63 6.00
CA VAL A 116 -14.35 6.27 5.00
C VAL A 116 -13.24 5.45 5.68
N TYR A 117 -13.09 4.19 5.29
CA TYR A 117 -12.07 3.30 5.83
C TYR A 117 -10.86 3.28 4.89
N ARG A 118 -9.82 4.01 5.28
CA ARG A 118 -8.52 4.00 4.62
C ARG A 118 -7.64 2.93 5.28
N LYS A 119 -6.99 2.10 4.48
CA LYS A 119 -6.09 1.01 4.93
C LYS A 119 -4.64 1.34 4.57
N ASN A 120 -3.70 0.53 5.05
CA ASN A 120 -2.27 0.70 4.74
C ASN A 120 -2.02 0.51 3.24
N LEU A 121 -2.65 -0.53 2.67
CA LEU A 121 -2.74 -0.72 1.24
C LEU A 121 -3.97 0.01 0.73
N VAL A 122 -3.79 0.88 -0.27
CA VAL A 122 -4.85 1.81 -0.69
C VAL A 122 -6.00 1.06 -1.35
N GLN A 123 -5.73 -0.01 -2.10
CA GLN A 123 -6.73 -0.80 -2.83
C GLN A 123 -7.82 -1.41 -1.93
N ASP A 124 -7.53 -1.69 -0.66
CA ASP A 124 -8.50 -2.28 0.29
C ASP A 124 -9.39 -1.22 0.97
N SER A 125 -9.32 0.03 0.51
CA SER A 125 -10.12 1.11 1.07
C SER A 125 -11.60 0.95 0.75
N SER A 126 -12.45 1.28 1.70
CA SER A 126 -13.91 1.06 1.59
C SER A 126 -14.73 2.20 2.19
N LEU A 127 -15.97 2.32 1.72
CA LEU A 127 -16.99 3.22 2.26
C LEU A 127 -18.00 2.39 3.03
N LEU A 128 -18.40 2.84 4.22
CA LEU A 128 -19.60 2.31 4.88
C LEU A 128 -20.73 3.29 4.67
N LEU A 129 -21.72 2.85 3.93
CA LEU A 129 -22.91 3.61 3.59
C LEU A 129 -24.11 3.10 4.39
N ARG A 130 -25.03 4.02 4.67
CA ARG A 130 -26.32 3.72 5.30
C ARG A 130 -27.44 4.40 4.54
N ASN A 131 -28.55 3.70 4.35
CA ASN A 131 -29.78 4.24 3.79
C ASN A 131 -30.99 3.68 4.57
N GLN A 132 -32.12 4.37 4.48
CA GLN A 132 -33.41 3.85 4.89
C GLN A 132 -34.23 3.61 3.62
N VAL A 133 -34.63 2.36 3.38
CA VAL A 133 -35.51 1.99 2.27
C VAL A 133 -36.86 1.64 2.87
N GLY A 134 -37.88 2.46 2.60
CA GLY A 134 -39.15 2.39 3.31
C GLY A 134 -38.98 2.53 4.82
N LYS A 135 -39.26 1.47 5.58
CA LYS A 135 -39.14 1.44 7.06
C LYS A 135 -37.92 0.66 7.56
N THR A 136 -37.13 0.09 6.65
CA THR A 136 -35.97 -0.74 6.98
C THR A 136 -34.68 0.01 6.74
N PHE A 137 -33.74 -0.11 7.67
CA PHE A 137 -32.42 0.48 7.54
C PHE A 137 -31.44 -0.53 6.96
N VAL A 138 -30.71 -0.12 5.92
CA VAL A 138 -29.74 -0.95 5.21
C VAL A 138 -28.38 -0.29 5.29
N GLU A 139 -27.36 -1.08 5.62
CA GLU A 139 -25.96 -0.66 5.62
C GLU A 139 -25.14 -1.53 4.69
N VAL A 140 -24.32 -0.89 3.87
CA VAL A 140 -23.47 -1.59 2.89
C VAL A 140 -22.06 -1.06 3.00
N ARG A 141 -21.10 -1.97 3.13
CA ARG A 141 -19.67 -1.64 2.99
C ARG A 141 -19.24 -1.92 1.56
N VAL A 142 -18.84 -0.88 0.85
CA VAL A 142 -18.43 -0.99 -0.55
C VAL A 142 -16.93 -0.73 -0.68
N PRO A 143 -16.13 -1.69 -1.19
CA PRO A 143 -14.71 -1.48 -1.51
C PRO A 143 -14.57 -0.57 -2.74
N ILE A 144 -13.87 0.55 -2.59
CA ILE A 144 -13.85 1.63 -3.61
C ILE A 144 -13.15 1.19 -4.90
N PHE A 145 -12.10 0.37 -4.77
CA PHE A 145 -11.31 -0.11 -5.90
C PHE A 145 -11.85 -1.39 -6.53
N SER A 146 -13.07 -1.82 -6.18
CA SER A 146 -13.69 -2.95 -6.87
C SER A 146 -13.93 -2.61 -8.34
N PRO A 147 -13.55 -3.51 -9.28
CA PRO A 147 -13.79 -3.29 -10.70
C PRO A 147 -15.28 -3.32 -11.06
N LEU A 148 -16.13 -3.81 -10.15
CA LEU A 148 -17.60 -3.82 -10.30
C LEU A 148 -18.19 -2.41 -10.24
N ILE A 149 -17.50 -1.45 -9.63
CA ILE A 149 -18.01 -0.09 -9.49
C ILE A 149 -17.59 0.72 -10.70
N GLN A 150 -18.57 1.27 -11.41
CA GLN A 150 -18.34 2.15 -12.53
C GLN A 150 -17.99 3.56 -12.05
N SER A 151 -18.86 4.18 -11.24
CA SER A 151 -18.68 5.54 -10.74
C SER A 151 -19.18 5.70 -9.31
N ILE A 152 -18.66 6.73 -8.64
CA ILE A 152 -19.08 7.14 -7.31
C ILE A 152 -19.38 8.64 -7.35
N ASP A 153 -20.67 8.97 -7.37
CA ASP A 153 -21.13 10.35 -7.56
C ASP A 153 -21.55 10.96 -6.22
N ILE A 154 -21.00 12.13 -5.90
CA ILE A 154 -21.36 12.84 -4.66
C ILE A 154 -22.55 13.73 -4.94
N LEU A 155 -23.74 13.32 -4.47
CA LEU A 155 -25.00 14.04 -4.73
C LEU A 155 -25.23 15.19 -3.76
N LYS A 156 -24.88 15.01 -2.49
CA LYS A 156 -24.96 16.06 -1.47
C LYS A 156 -23.73 16.01 -0.58
N LYS A 157 -23.07 17.14 -0.40
CA LYS A 157 -21.98 17.29 0.55
C LYS A 157 -22.47 17.46 1.98
N CYS A 158 -21.63 17.04 2.93
CA CYS A 158 -21.84 17.25 4.34
C CYS A 158 -21.98 18.76 4.65
N GLU A 159 -22.78 19.08 5.66
CA GLU A 159 -23.00 20.45 6.08
C GLU A 159 -21.72 21.06 6.72
N ILE A 160 -21.57 22.38 6.63
CA ILE A 160 -20.37 23.12 7.07
C ILE A 160 -20.69 23.90 8.35
N GLY A 161 -19.67 24.18 9.16
CA GLY A 161 -19.78 25.05 10.33
C GLY A 161 -20.48 24.35 11.49
N GLU A 162 -21.38 25.06 12.16
CA GLU A 162 -22.05 24.56 13.39
C GLU A 162 -22.98 23.36 13.14
N LYS A 163 -23.48 23.21 11.91
CA LYS A 163 -24.32 22.06 11.52
C LYS A 163 -23.51 20.82 11.12
N ARG A 164 -22.18 20.94 11.01
CA ARG A 164 -21.31 19.80 10.71
C ARG A 164 -21.27 18.84 11.91
N ARG A 165 -21.54 17.57 11.65
CA ARG A 165 -21.30 16.50 12.60
C ARG A 165 -19.79 16.38 12.86
N LYS A 166 -19.36 16.44 14.12
CA LYS A 166 -17.94 16.66 14.49
C LYS A 166 -17.06 15.41 14.42
N ARG A 167 -17.61 14.20 14.48
CA ARG A 167 -16.82 12.96 14.56
C ARG A 167 -16.38 12.52 13.16
N SER A 168 -15.23 11.88 13.06
CA SER A 168 -14.73 11.34 11.79
C SER A 168 -15.59 10.19 11.24
N LYS A 169 -16.32 9.48 12.10
CA LYS A 169 -17.22 8.38 11.76
C LYS A 169 -18.56 8.60 12.48
N HIS A 170 -19.66 8.52 11.76
CA HIS A 170 -20.99 8.87 12.25
C HIS A 170 -21.79 7.64 12.73
N TYR A 171 -21.14 6.65 13.35
CA TYR A 171 -21.82 5.45 13.86
C TYR A 171 -22.91 5.74 14.89
N TYR A 172 -22.78 6.85 15.60
CA TYR A 172 -23.69 7.27 16.66
C TYR A 172 -25.03 7.79 16.15
N ILE A 173 -25.21 8.01 14.84
CA ILE A 173 -26.48 8.52 14.32
C ILE A 173 -27.55 7.43 14.21
N ARG A 174 -27.15 6.16 14.19
CA ARG A 174 -28.04 5.00 14.04
C ARG A 174 -29.10 4.97 15.14
N GLY A 175 -30.37 4.87 14.77
CA GLY A 175 -31.49 4.77 15.70
C GLY A 175 -31.73 6.03 16.54
N THR A 176 -31.10 7.15 16.19
CA THR A 176 -31.29 8.43 16.88
C THR A 176 -32.11 9.39 16.02
N LYS A 177 -32.50 10.54 16.59
CA LYS A 177 -33.11 11.64 15.83
C LYS A 177 -32.23 12.15 14.67
N LEU A 178 -30.91 11.90 14.73
CA LEU A 178 -29.95 12.30 13.71
C LEU A 178 -29.74 11.24 12.63
N ASP A 179 -30.47 10.12 12.69
CA ASP A 179 -30.35 9.04 11.71
C ASP A 179 -30.74 9.52 10.31
N VAL A 180 -30.35 8.73 9.33
CA VAL A 180 -30.64 8.98 7.93
C VAL A 180 -32.08 8.58 7.68
N GLY A 181 -32.86 9.50 7.11
CA GLY A 181 -34.18 9.18 6.58
C GLY A 181 -34.07 8.48 5.23
N GLU A 182 -35.20 8.36 4.54
CA GLU A 182 -35.26 7.84 3.17
C GLU A 182 -34.62 8.84 2.19
N LEU A 183 -33.40 8.54 1.76
CA LEU A 183 -32.56 9.47 1.02
C LEU A 183 -33.10 9.75 -0.39
N GLU A 184 -33.70 8.76 -1.04
CA GLU A 184 -34.31 8.90 -2.36
C GLU A 184 -35.44 9.94 -2.35
N LEU A 185 -36.33 9.88 -1.35
CA LEU A 185 -37.39 10.87 -1.17
C LEU A 185 -36.84 12.27 -0.86
N MET A 186 -35.79 12.36 -0.04
CA MET A 186 -35.14 13.62 0.27
C MET A 186 -34.55 14.30 -0.96
N LEU A 187 -33.94 13.54 -1.87
CA LEU A 187 -33.40 14.07 -3.12
C LEU A 187 -34.50 14.48 -4.09
N ARG A 188 -35.58 13.68 -4.20
CA ARG A 188 -36.72 13.99 -5.06
C ARG A 188 -37.39 15.31 -4.69
N LYS A 189 -37.58 15.59 -3.40
CA LYS A 189 -38.21 16.83 -2.90
C LYS A 189 -37.41 18.10 -3.21
N LYS A 190 -36.11 17.99 -3.48
CA LYS A 190 -35.23 19.13 -3.73
C LYS A 190 -35.25 19.60 -5.20
N ARG A 191 -35.74 18.77 -6.12
CA ARG A 191 -36.03 19.18 -7.51
C ARG A 191 -37.33 19.95 -7.57
#